data_AF-A0A9P6IQN0-F1
#
_entry.id   AF-A0A9P6IQN0-F1
#
_cell.length_a   1.000
_cell.length_b   1.000
_cell.length_c   1.000
_cell.angle_alpha   90.00
_cell.angle_beta   90.00
_cell.angle_gamma   90.00
#
_symmetry.space_group_name_H-M   'P 1'
#
loop_
_entity.id
_entity.type
_entity.pdbx_description
1 polymer ?
#
loop_
_entity_poly.entity_id
_entity_poly.type
_entity_poly.pdbx_seq_one_letter_code
_entity_poly.pdbx_strand_id
1 'polypeptide(L)'
;MDITKRYPNKESIISTFDACGVDPGEVVSAAFCNLDPTKRNEASNLLVKRSALYQPTFGYRDELEQLTARRIVVSPEDLKPSVWAHRDDRIPEQPGHVVEVVEIPSISEVVQSLQPSSFKSVEQHVEGLKRFAYAFDALTSFYGSNPQKKLDWDRQRAIRSEMDLAVDGALRTMDKEGGTHARARRPTLIVYGNGEFKTRTSLSSLHSSFKGYFHIKATGLGFQVVSADEYLTSTKCPGCVARGINLRM
;
A
#
# COMPACT_ATOMS: atom_id res chain seq x y z
N MET A 1 40.48 20.13 -17.17
CA MET A 1 39.08 20.55 -17.41
C MET A 1 38.37 20.45 -16.06
N ASP A 2 38.06 21.59 -15.47
CA ASP A 2 37.69 21.69 -14.05
C ASP A 2 36.25 21.22 -13.80
N ILE A 3 36.09 20.10 -13.10
CA ILE A 3 34.80 19.45 -12.81
C ILE A 3 33.89 20.35 -11.96
N THR A 4 34.45 21.30 -11.23
CA THR A 4 33.70 22.26 -10.42
C THR A 4 32.83 23.23 -11.22
N LYS A 5 33.08 23.37 -12.53
CA LYS A 5 32.30 24.26 -13.42
C LYS A 5 31.04 23.62 -14.00
N ARG A 6 30.84 22.30 -13.85
CA ARG A 6 29.66 21.59 -14.42
C ARG A 6 28.53 21.36 -13.43
N TYR A 7 28.78 21.46 -12.14
CA TYR A 7 27.76 21.22 -11.12
C TYR A 7 27.46 22.52 -10.36
N PRO A 8 26.18 22.88 -10.17
CA PRO A 8 25.81 24.02 -9.36
C PRO A 8 26.40 23.85 -7.95
N ASN A 9 27.12 24.87 -7.47
CA ASN A 9 27.70 24.83 -6.13
C ASN A 9 26.58 24.94 -5.07
N LYS A 10 26.85 24.52 -3.84
CA LYS A 10 25.86 24.50 -2.74
C LYS A 10 25.13 25.84 -2.57
N GLU A 11 25.86 26.94 -2.74
CA GLU A 11 25.34 28.30 -2.65
C GLU A 11 24.42 28.65 -3.81
N SER A 12 24.70 28.18 -5.03
CA SER A 12 23.84 28.38 -6.20
C SER A 12 22.56 27.56 -6.09
N ILE A 13 22.60 26.34 -5.54
CA ILE A 13 21.40 25.53 -5.31
C ILE A 13 20.50 26.21 -4.25
N ILE A 14 21.07 26.62 -3.12
CA ILE A 14 20.33 27.25 -2.02
C ILE A 14 19.76 28.63 -2.41
N SER A 15 20.46 29.38 -3.26
CA SER A 15 19.99 30.69 -3.72
C SER A 15 18.94 30.60 -4.83
N THR A 16 18.88 29.48 -5.57
CA THR A 16 17.98 29.30 -6.71
C THR A 16 16.71 28.53 -6.34
N PHE A 17 16.80 27.55 -5.44
CA PHE A 17 15.71 26.63 -5.12
C PHE A 17 15.33 26.67 -3.64
N ASP A 18 14.04 26.47 -3.38
CA ASP A 18 13.60 26.00 -2.06
C ASP A 18 13.82 24.48 -2.01
N ALA A 19 14.56 23.98 -1.03
CA ALA A 19 14.91 22.56 -0.93
C ALA A 19 14.09 21.85 0.16
N CYS A 20 13.44 20.74 -0.21
CA CYS A 20 12.82 19.81 0.75
C CYS A 20 13.57 18.48 0.75
N GLY A 21 14.02 18.07 1.94
CA GLY A 21 14.64 16.77 2.15
C GLY A 21 13.58 15.72 2.47
N VAL A 22 13.63 14.59 1.77
CA VAL A 22 12.78 13.43 2.02
C VAL A 22 13.65 12.28 2.48
N ASP A 23 13.48 11.87 3.73
CA ASP A 23 14.17 10.73 4.29
C ASP A 23 13.26 9.51 4.41
N PRO A 24 13.60 8.42 3.76
CA PRO A 24 12.97 7.14 4.05
C PRO A 24 13.59 6.45 5.26
N GLY A 25 12.77 5.82 6.10
CA GLY A 25 13.26 5.20 7.33
C GLY A 25 12.63 3.84 7.61
N GLU A 26 13.15 3.09 8.58
CA GLU A 26 12.65 1.74 8.94
C GLU A 26 11.23 1.76 9.54
N VAL A 27 10.78 2.87 10.10
CA VAL A 27 9.47 2.98 10.77
C VAL A 27 8.47 3.81 9.95
N VAL A 28 8.98 4.70 9.09
CA VAL A 28 8.20 5.62 8.25
C VAL A 28 8.35 5.26 6.78
N SER A 29 7.35 5.59 5.95
CA SER A 29 7.46 5.46 4.50
C SER A 29 8.28 6.62 3.92
N ALA A 30 8.13 7.81 4.53
CA ALA A 30 8.91 9.01 4.26
C ALA A 30 8.77 10.00 5.41
N ALA A 31 9.85 10.69 5.74
CA ALA A 31 9.92 11.87 6.58
C ALA A 31 10.25 13.06 5.68
N PHE A 32 9.42 14.10 5.72
CA PHE A 32 9.61 15.32 4.96
C PHE A 32 10.06 16.41 5.91
N CYS A 33 11.20 17.02 5.62
CA CYS A 33 11.67 18.18 6.34
C CYS A 33 11.56 19.40 5.43
N ASN A 34 10.68 20.34 5.78
CA ASN A 34 10.58 21.62 5.10
C ASN A 34 11.21 22.73 5.94
N LEU A 35 11.99 23.58 5.29
CA LEU A 35 12.72 24.68 5.89
C LEU A 35 12.12 26.00 5.42
N ASP A 36 11.69 26.82 6.36
CA ASP A 36 11.18 28.15 6.03
C ASP A 36 12.33 29.07 5.58
N PRO A 37 12.32 29.61 4.34
CA PRO A 37 13.35 30.56 3.92
C PRO A 37 13.30 31.89 4.68
N THR A 38 12.13 32.27 5.22
CA THR A 38 11.92 33.50 5.99
C THR A 38 12.25 33.33 7.48
N LYS A 39 12.18 32.09 7.99
CA LYS A 39 12.49 31.76 9.38
C LYS A 39 13.63 30.75 9.45
N ARG A 40 14.85 31.27 9.60
CA ARG A 40 16.10 30.49 9.55
C ARG A 40 16.18 29.29 10.50
N ASN A 41 15.40 29.26 11.59
CA ASN A 41 15.48 28.25 12.64
C ASN A 41 14.22 27.36 12.77
N GLU A 42 13.21 27.54 11.92
CA GLU A 42 11.99 26.73 11.98
C GLU A 42 12.01 25.66 10.87
N ALA A 43 11.92 24.39 11.29
CA ALA A 43 11.71 23.26 10.40
C ALA A 43 10.38 22.59 10.75
N SER A 44 9.58 22.28 9.73
CA SER A 44 8.36 21.47 9.89
C SER A 44 8.63 20.07 9.37
N ASN A 45 8.40 19.08 10.23
CA ASN A 45 8.54 17.67 9.87
C ASN A 45 7.15 17.04 9.65
N LEU A 46 6.97 16.36 8.52
CA LEU A 46 5.82 15.51 8.25
C LEU A 46 6.28 14.07 8.12
N LEU A 47 5.65 13.17 8.89
CA LEU A 47 5.95 11.74 8.86
C LEU A 47 4.80 10.98 8.22
N VAL A 48 5.08 10.34 7.08
CA VAL A 48 4.16 9.35 6.48
C VAL A 48 4.44 8.02 7.14
N LYS A 49 3.58 7.61 8.08
CA LYS A 49 3.73 6.34 8.79
C LYS A 49 3.39 5.17 7.86
N ARG A 50 4.20 4.12 7.89
CA ARG A 50 3.90 2.88 7.14
C ARG A 50 2.60 2.23 7.60
N SER A 51 2.35 2.22 8.91
CA SER A 51 1.15 1.63 9.50
C SER A 51 -0.14 2.24 8.96
N ALA A 52 -0.12 3.54 8.60
CA ALA A 52 -1.24 4.21 7.95
C ALA A 52 -1.44 3.67 6.53
N LEU A 53 -0.38 3.60 5.72
CA LEU A 53 -0.46 3.06 4.34
C LEU A 53 -0.86 1.58 4.30
N TYR A 54 -0.63 0.82 5.36
CA TYR A 54 -1.05 -0.58 5.47
C TYR A 54 -2.51 -0.77 5.94
N GLN A 55 -3.18 0.25 6.51
CA GLN A 55 -4.56 0.09 7.02
C GLN A 55 -5.52 -0.52 5.99
N PRO A 56 -5.53 -0.07 4.71
CA PRO A 56 -6.39 -0.68 3.70
C PRO A 56 -6.08 -2.17 3.44
N THR A 57 -4.81 -2.55 3.55
CA THR A 57 -4.40 -3.95 3.36
C THR A 57 -4.83 -4.82 4.53
N PHE A 58 -4.78 -4.29 5.76
CA PHE A 58 -5.28 -5.01 6.93
C PHE A 58 -6.80 -5.15 6.92
N GLY A 59 -7.54 -4.07 6.61
CA GLY A 59 -9.00 -4.14 6.46
C GLY A 59 -9.43 -5.16 5.41
N TYR A 60 -8.79 -5.15 4.23
CA TYR A 60 -9.05 -6.16 3.21
C TYR A 60 -8.79 -7.60 3.69
N ARG A 61 -7.71 -7.82 4.46
CA ARG A 61 -7.38 -9.17 4.97
C ARG A 61 -8.44 -9.67 5.94
N ASP A 62 -8.89 -8.81 6.85
CA ASP A 62 -9.95 -9.13 7.81
C ASP A 62 -11.28 -9.43 7.08
N GLU A 63 -11.66 -8.60 6.10
CA GLU A 63 -12.86 -8.87 5.28
C GLU A 63 -12.77 -10.17 4.47
N LEU A 64 -11.60 -10.48 3.91
CA LEU A 64 -11.37 -11.72 3.17
C LEU A 64 -11.40 -12.94 4.10
N GLU A 65 -10.83 -12.83 5.31
CA GLU A 65 -10.88 -13.89 6.31
C GLU A 65 -12.33 -14.18 6.73
N GLN A 66 -13.12 -13.15 6.99
CA GLN A 66 -14.55 -13.30 7.29
C GLN A 66 -15.31 -13.94 6.13
N LEU A 67 -15.04 -13.52 4.89
CA LEU A 67 -15.71 -14.06 3.70
C LEU A 67 -15.34 -15.53 3.46
N THR A 68 -14.08 -15.91 3.68
CA THR A 68 -13.58 -17.29 3.49
C THR A 68 -13.96 -18.23 4.63
N ALA A 69 -14.18 -17.72 5.84
CA ALA A 69 -14.66 -18.49 7.00
C ALA A 69 -16.18 -18.71 6.99
N ARG A 70 -16.91 -18.02 6.11
CA ARG A 70 -18.37 -18.15 6.02
C ARG A 70 -18.78 -19.55 5.55
N ARG A 71 -19.66 -20.18 6.31
CA ARG A 71 -20.40 -21.38 5.94
C ARG A 71 -21.72 -21.01 5.29
N ILE A 72 -22.15 -21.81 4.32
CA ILE A 72 -23.33 -21.51 3.51
C ILE A 72 -24.32 -22.65 3.66
N VAL A 73 -25.58 -22.29 3.86
CA VAL A 73 -26.69 -23.22 3.97
C VAL A 73 -27.57 -23.02 2.73
N VAL A 74 -27.74 -24.07 1.93
CA VAL A 74 -28.55 -24.04 0.70
C VAL A 74 -29.45 -25.26 0.61
N SER A 75 -30.50 -25.16 -0.21
CA SER A 75 -31.26 -26.33 -0.63
C SER A 75 -30.40 -27.25 -1.52
N PRO A 76 -30.55 -28.59 -1.46
CA PRO A 76 -29.88 -29.53 -2.35
C PRO A 76 -29.99 -29.18 -3.85
N GLU A 77 -31.12 -28.61 -4.26
CA GLU A 77 -31.38 -28.24 -5.66
C GLU A 77 -30.57 -27.01 -6.14
N ASP A 78 -30.07 -26.21 -5.21
CA ASP A 78 -29.26 -25.02 -5.46
C ASP A 78 -27.75 -25.28 -5.29
N LEU A 79 -27.35 -26.51 -4.97
CA LEU A 79 -25.95 -26.87 -4.77
C LEU A 79 -25.15 -26.75 -6.09
N LYS A 80 -24.42 -25.64 -6.23
CA LYS A 80 -23.55 -25.36 -7.38
C LYS A 80 -22.18 -24.83 -6.90
N PRO A 81 -21.10 -25.00 -7.67
CA PRO A 81 -19.79 -24.42 -7.34
C PRO A 81 -19.81 -22.90 -7.14
N SER A 82 -20.78 -22.20 -7.73
CA SER A 82 -20.97 -20.76 -7.56
C SER A 82 -21.64 -20.37 -6.24
N VAL A 83 -22.07 -21.32 -5.40
CA VAL A 83 -22.78 -21.00 -4.15
C VAL A 83 -21.93 -20.10 -3.23
N TRP A 84 -20.62 -20.31 -3.17
CA TRP A 84 -19.70 -19.43 -2.44
C TRP A 84 -19.53 -18.02 -3.03
N ALA A 85 -19.93 -17.81 -4.28
CA ALA A 85 -19.86 -16.54 -4.98
C ALA A 85 -21.05 -15.61 -4.67
N HIS A 86 -22.12 -16.11 -4.05
CA HIS A 86 -23.33 -15.34 -3.75
C HIS A 86 -23.35 -14.91 -2.28
N ARG A 87 -23.74 -13.66 -2.02
CA ARG A 87 -23.86 -13.10 -0.65
C ARG A 87 -25.22 -13.38 -0.01
N ASP A 88 -26.16 -13.96 -0.76
CA ASP A 88 -27.53 -14.17 -0.30
C ASP A 88 -27.64 -15.47 0.47
N ASP A 89 -27.41 -15.36 1.79
CA ASP A 89 -27.50 -16.46 2.75
C ASP A 89 -28.94 -16.73 3.21
N ARG A 90 -29.95 -16.27 2.45
CA ARG A 90 -31.35 -16.34 2.86
C ARG A 90 -32.09 -17.39 2.05
N ILE A 91 -32.26 -18.57 2.64
CA ILE A 91 -33.41 -19.40 2.31
C ILE A 91 -34.64 -18.60 2.77
N PRO A 92 -35.62 -18.30 1.90
CA PRO A 92 -36.86 -17.69 2.34
C PRO A 92 -37.52 -18.64 3.34
N GLU A 93 -37.60 -18.25 4.62
CA GLU A 93 -38.43 -18.95 5.59
C GLU A 93 -39.89 -18.81 5.16
N GLN A 94 -40.39 -19.78 4.37
CA GLN A 94 -41.82 -19.89 4.11
C GLN A 94 -42.46 -20.63 5.29
N PRO A 95 -43.41 -20.01 6.02
CA PRO A 95 -44.06 -20.68 7.14
C PRO A 95 -44.77 -21.96 6.68
N GLY A 96 -44.30 -23.12 7.16
CA GLY A 96 -44.93 -24.42 6.93
C GLY A 96 -44.27 -25.33 5.89
N HIS A 97 -43.17 -24.94 5.25
CA HIS A 97 -42.39 -25.81 4.37
C HIS A 97 -41.06 -26.19 5.01
N VAL A 98 -40.85 -27.48 5.29
CA VAL A 98 -39.54 -28.00 5.71
C VAL A 98 -38.69 -28.11 4.45
N VAL A 99 -37.86 -27.09 4.19
CA VAL A 99 -36.84 -27.17 3.14
C VAL A 99 -35.70 -28.00 3.72
N GLU A 100 -35.36 -29.11 3.07
CA GLU A 100 -34.14 -29.84 3.39
C GLU A 100 -32.96 -28.93 3.08
N VAL A 101 -32.05 -28.75 4.04
CA VAL A 101 -30.92 -27.84 3.90
C VAL A 101 -29.61 -28.61 4.02
N VAL A 102 -28.64 -28.23 3.20
CA VAL A 102 -27.28 -28.76 3.21
C VAL A 102 -26.35 -27.64 3.65
N GLU A 103 -25.60 -27.89 4.72
CA GLU A 103 -24.49 -27.03 5.14
C GLU A 103 -23.26 -27.39 4.31
N ILE A 104 -22.72 -26.40 3.61
CA ILE A 104 -21.55 -26.54 2.76
C ILE A 104 -20.32 -26.02 3.54
N PRO A 105 -19.16 -26.71 3.44
CA PRO A 105 -17.92 -26.23 4.06
C PRO A 105 -17.54 -24.84 3.55
N SER A 106 -16.96 -24.05 4.43
CA SER A 106 -16.37 -22.75 4.10
C SER A 106 -15.16 -22.91 3.15
N ILE A 107 -14.79 -21.82 2.47
CA ILE A 107 -13.60 -21.82 1.61
C ILE A 107 -12.33 -22.10 2.42
N SER A 108 -12.26 -21.61 3.65
CA SER A 108 -11.13 -21.91 4.56
C SER A 108 -11.00 -23.41 4.83
N GLU A 109 -12.12 -24.10 5.09
CA GLU A 109 -12.15 -25.56 5.29
C GLU A 109 -11.79 -26.32 4.01
N VAL A 110 -12.27 -25.86 2.84
CA VAL A 110 -11.88 -26.42 1.54
C VAL A 110 -10.37 -26.31 1.33
N VAL A 111 -9.77 -25.16 1.59
CA VAL A 111 -8.30 -24.96 1.47
C VAL A 111 -7.54 -25.83 2.48
N GLN A 112 -8.01 -25.94 3.72
CA GLN A 112 -7.39 -26.80 4.72
C GLN A 112 -7.42 -28.28 4.32
N SER A 113 -8.49 -28.71 3.64
CA SER A 113 -8.62 -30.08 3.13
C SER A 113 -7.59 -30.44 2.04
N LEU A 114 -6.99 -29.43 1.39
CA LEU A 114 -5.97 -29.59 0.36
C LEU A 114 -4.53 -29.67 0.89
N GLN A 115 -4.33 -29.58 2.21
CA GLN A 115 -2.97 -29.61 2.75
C GLN A 115 -2.23 -30.90 2.36
N PRO A 116 -0.95 -30.80 1.97
CA PRO A 116 -0.21 -31.89 1.36
C PRO A 116 -0.10 -33.06 2.34
N SER A 117 -0.89 -34.10 2.08
CA SER A 117 -0.72 -35.41 2.69
C SER A 117 0.33 -36.13 1.86
N SER A 118 1.42 -36.62 2.47
CA SER A 118 2.24 -37.62 1.79
C SER A 118 1.36 -38.85 1.54
N PHE A 119 0.99 -39.09 0.27
CA PHE A 119 0.15 -40.21 -0.10
C PHE A 119 0.93 -41.51 0.14
N LYS A 120 0.41 -42.39 0.99
CA LYS A 120 1.03 -43.68 1.33
C LYS A 120 0.51 -44.83 0.48
N SER A 121 -0.57 -44.62 -0.28
CA SER A 121 -1.15 -45.62 -1.20
C SER A 121 -1.77 -44.98 -2.44
N VAL A 122 -2.05 -45.81 -3.46
CA VAL A 122 -2.71 -45.38 -4.71
C VAL A 122 -4.13 -44.91 -4.44
N GLU A 123 -4.85 -45.56 -3.53
CA GLU A 123 -6.21 -45.19 -3.14
C GLU A 123 -6.23 -43.80 -2.49
N GLN A 124 -5.26 -43.50 -1.63
CA GLN A 124 -5.11 -42.17 -1.03
C GLN A 124 -4.78 -41.10 -2.07
N HIS A 125 -4.00 -41.46 -3.10
CA HIS A 125 -3.69 -40.55 -4.20
C HIS A 125 -4.93 -40.26 -5.07
N VAL A 126 -5.69 -41.30 -5.44
CA VAL A 126 -6.95 -41.15 -6.20
C VAL A 126 -7.96 -40.32 -5.41
N GLU A 127 -8.08 -40.56 -4.12
CA GLU A 127 -8.94 -39.77 -3.24
C GLU A 127 -8.47 -38.30 -3.13
N GLY A 128 -7.16 -38.08 -3.06
CA GLY A 128 -6.56 -36.74 -3.12
C GLY A 128 -6.87 -35.99 -4.42
N LEU A 129 -6.81 -36.68 -5.56
CA LEU A 129 -7.15 -36.10 -6.86
C LEU A 129 -8.64 -35.71 -6.95
N LYS A 130 -9.54 -36.55 -6.41
CA LYS A 130 -10.98 -36.22 -6.34
C LYS A 130 -11.25 -34.98 -5.50
N ARG A 131 -10.60 -34.88 -4.33
CA ARG A 131 -10.69 -33.69 -3.45
C ARG A 131 -10.15 -32.45 -4.13
N PHE A 132 -9.02 -32.57 -4.82
CA PHE A 132 -8.44 -31.47 -5.58
C PHE A 132 -9.38 -30.99 -6.69
N ALA A 133 -9.96 -31.91 -7.48
CA ALA A 133 -10.90 -31.54 -8.54
C ALA A 133 -12.11 -30.77 -7.99
N TYR A 134 -12.72 -31.26 -6.92
CA TYR A 134 -13.84 -30.57 -6.26
C TYR A 134 -13.43 -29.19 -5.74
N ALA A 135 -12.30 -29.11 -5.01
CA ALA A 135 -11.83 -27.86 -4.44
C ALA A 135 -11.44 -26.85 -5.53
N PHE A 136 -10.86 -27.31 -6.65
CA PHE A 136 -10.46 -26.44 -7.75
C PHE A 136 -11.66 -25.66 -8.30
N ASP A 137 -12.79 -26.33 -8.55
CA ASP A 137 -14.00 -25.68 -9.07
C ASP A 137 -14.59 -24.69 -8.07
N ALA A 138 -14.64 -25.06 -6.78
CA ALA A 138 -15.12 -24.20 -5.71
C ALA A 138 -14.24 -22.95 -5.52
N LEU A 139 -12.91 -23.14 -5.48
CA LEU A 139 -11.95 -22.04 -5.32
C LEU A 139 -11.94 -21.13 -6.53
N THR A 140 -11.98 -21.67 -7.76
CA THR A 140 -12.02 -20.87 -8.98
C THR A 140 -13.30 -20.04 -9.05
N SER A 141 -14.44 -20.63 -8.68
CA SER A 141 -15.72 -19.92 -8.63
C SER A 141 -15.73 -18.81 -7.57
N PHE A 142 -15.17 -19.10 -6.38
CA PHE A 142 -15.09 -18.13 -5.30
C PHE A 142 -14.14 -16.97 -5.62
N TYR A 143 -12.89 -17.24 -6.00
CA TYR A 143 -11.92 -16.18 -6.31
C TYR A 143 -12.24 -15.44 -7.61
N GLY A 144 -13.02 -16.06 -8.51
CA GLY A 144 -13.56 -15.40 -9.71
C GLY A 144 -14.85 -14.61 -9.48
N SER A 145 -15.41 -14.63 -8.27
CA SER A 145 -16.72 -14.07 -7.95
C SER A 145 -16.77 -12.54 -7.95
N ASN A 146 -17.97 -11.99 -8.13
CA ASN A 146 -18.18 -10.53 -8.03
C ASN A 146 -17.88 -9.97 -6.64
N PRO A 147 -18.24 -10.62 -5.52
CA PRO A 147 -17.81 -10.19 -4.19
C PRO A 147 -16.29 -10.10 -4.05
N GLN A 148 -15.54 -11.11 -4.51
CA GLN A 148 -14.08 -11.09 -4.45
C GLN A 148 -13.50 -9.96 -5.30
N LYS A 149 -13.96 -9.83 -6.55
CA LYS A 149 -13.55 -8.74 -7.46
C LYS A 149 -13.84 -7.36 -6.86
N LYS A 150 -14.97 -7.22 -6.17
CA LYS A 150 -15.34 -5.99 -5.48
C LYS A 150 -14.39 -5.71 -4.31
N LEU A 151 -14.10 -6.70 -3.46
CA LEU A 151 -13.13 -6.56 -2.37
C LEU A 151 -11.75 -6.16 -2.88
N ASP A 152 -11.28 -6.78 -3.97
CA ASP A 152 -10.00 -6.45 -4.60
C ASP A 152 -10.00 -5.02 -5.15
N TRP A 153 -11.11 -4.60 -5.78
CA TRP A 153 -11.28 -3.24 -6.27
C TRP A 153 -11.31 -2.20 -5.14
N ASP A 154 -12.09 -2.45 -4.09
CA ASP A 154 -12.21 -1.59 -2.91
C ASP A 154 -10.85 -1.46 -2.21
N ARG A 155 -10.09 -2.57 -2.08
CA ARG A 155 -8.71 -2.57 -1.58
C ARG A 155 -7.80 -1.68 -2.41
N GLN A 156 -7.77 -1.85 -3.74
CA GLN A 156 -6.91 -1.04 -4.62
C GLN A 156 -7.26 0.44 -4.53
N ARG A 157 -8.57 0.75 -4.50
CA ARG A 157 -9.07 2.12 -4.35
C ARG A 157 -8.65 2.73 -3.02
N ALA A 158 -8.78 1.99 -1.91
CA ALA A 158 -8.41 2.47 -0.58
C ALA A 158 -6.90 2.67 -0.44
N ILE A 159 -6.06 1.75 -0.94
CA ILE A 159 -4.59 1.93 -1.00
C ILE A 159 -4.25 3.22 -1.76
N ARG A 160 -4.88 3.43 -2.92
CA ARG A 160 -4.64 4.63 -3.72
C ARG A 160 -5.07 5.91 -3.00
N SER A 161 -6.21 5.89 -2.32
CA SER A 161 -6.71 7.02 -1.55
C SER A 161 -5.74 7.40 -0.41
N GLU A 162 -5.22 6.42 0.32
CA GLU A 162 -4.22 6.66 1.38
C GLU A 162 -2.91 7.23 0.82
N MET A 163 -2.46 6.70 -0.32
CA MET A 163 -1.28 7.23 -1.02
C MET A 163 -1.51 8.67 -1.49
N ASP A 164 -2.67 8.98 -2.06
CA ASP A 164 -3.03 10.34 -2.49
C ASP A 164 -3.06 11.31 -1.29
N LEU A 165 -3.68 10.91 -0.16
CA LEU A 165 -3.69 11.72 1.06
C LEU A 165 -2.28 12.00 1.59
N ALA A 166 -1.40 10.99 1.59
CA ALA A 166 -0.03 11.13 2.04
C ALA A 166 0.80 12.06 1.11
N VAL A 167 0.63 11.92 -0.21
CA VAL A 167 1.28 12.80 -1.20
C VAL A 167 0.78 14.23 -1.07
N ASP A 168 -0.54 14.44 -1.00
CA ASP A 168 -1.15 15.76 -0.88
C ASP A 168 -0.71 16.43 0.43
N GLY A 169 -0.67 15.70 1.54
CA GLY A 169 -0.14 16.19 2.81
C GLY A 169 1.31 16.66 2.68
N ALA A 170 2.17 15.86 2.04
CA ALA A 170 3.57 16.20 1.82
C ALA A 170 3.72 17.44 0.92
N LEU A 171 3.02 17.50 -0.21
CA LEU A 171 3.10 18.63 -1.14
C LEU A 171 2.55 19.92 -0.51
N ARG A 172 1.47 19.86 0.28
CA ARG A 172 0.97 21.02 1.04
C ARG A 172 2.00 21.57 2.02
N THR A 173 2.79 20.71 2.67
CA THR A 173 3.86 21.22 3.54
C THR A 173 4.93 22.00 2.78
N MET A 174 5.14 21.68 1.49
CA MET A 174 6.08 22.39 0.62
C MET A 174 5.43 23.62 -0.04
N ASP A 175 4.11 23.61 -0.22
CA ASP A 175 3.30 24.67 -0.79
C ASP A 175 2.59 25.52 0.27
N LYS A 176 3.34 26.41 0.93
CA LYS A 176 2.83 27.26 2.02
C LYS A 176 1.77 28.30 1.60
N GLU A 177 1.53 28.52 0.30
CA GLU A 177 0.62 29.56 -0.20
C GLU A 177 -0.62 29.03 -0.92
N GLY A 178 -0.85 27.72 -0.96
CA GLY A 178 -2.15 27.15 -1.33
C GLY A 178 -2.50 27.21 -2.82
N GLY A 179 -1.72 26.55 -3.67
CA GLY A 179 -2.26 25.93 -4.88
C GLY A 179 -2.17 26.71 -6.18
N THR A 180 -1.46 27.84 -6.26
CA THR A 180 -1.18 28.52 -7.53
C THR A 180 0.29 28.40 -7.90
N HIS A 181 0.65 27.31 -8.61
CA HIS A 181 1.97 27.12 -9.24
C HIS A 181 2.24 28.08 -10.43
N ALA A 182 1.62 29.26 -10.43
CA ALA A 182 1.67 30.22 -11.52
C ALA A 182 2.91 31.12 -11.42
N ARG A 183 3.95 30.74 -12.18
CA ARG A 183 4.88 31.61 -12.93
C ARG A 183 5.77 32.64 -12.22
N ALA A 184 5.60 32.94 -10.93
CA ALA A 184 6.38 33.96 -10.21
C ALA A 184 7.24 33.42 -9.04
N ARG A 185 7.27 32.11 -8.81
CA ARG A 185 7.85 31.49 -7.61
C ARG A 185 9.23 30.87 -7.87
N ARG A 186 10.09 30.86 -6.83
CA ARG A 186 11.34 30.08 -6.86
C ARG A 186 11.00 28.59 -7.05
N PRO A 187 11.69 27.88 -7.96
CA PRO A 187 11.46 26.46 -8.16
C PRO A 187 11.75 25.68 -6.87
N THR A 188 10.87 24.76 -6.48
CA THR A 188 11.10 23.84 -5.37
C THR A 188 11.80 22.59 -5.87
N LEU A 189 12.95 22.27 -5.27
CA LEU A 189 13.71 21.05 -5.52
C LEU A 189 13.45 20.06 -4.37
N ILE A 190 12.89 18.89 -4.71
CA ILE A 190 12.65 17.82 -3.77
C ILE A 190 13.76 16.78 -3.93
N VAL A 191 14.42 16.46 -2.81
CA VAL A 191 15.57 15.55 -2.78
C VAL A 191 15.23 14.33 -1.94
N TYR A 192 15.27 13.13 -2.53
CA TYR A 192 15.01 11.85 -1.83
C TYR A 192 16.29 11.04 -1.67
N GLY A 193 16.48 10.44 -0.49
CA GLY A 193 17.50 9.40 -0.30
C GLY A 193 17.17 8.13 -1.09
N ASN A 194 18.17 7.50 -1.72
CA ASN A 194 17.98 6.31 -2.56
C ASN A 194 17.92 4.97 -1.80
N GLY A 195 17.81 4.96 -0.47
CA GLY A 195 17.92 3.73 0.31
C GLY A 195 16.82 2.73 0.09
N GLU A 196 17.21 1.47 0.20
CA GLU A 196 16.31 0.33 0.32
C GLU A 196 16.31 -0.16 1.77
N PHE A 197 15.11 -0.27 2.34
CA PHE A 197 14.94 -0.73 3.71
C PHE A 197 14.27 -2.09 3.69
N LYS A 198 14.92 -3.09 4.29
CA LYS A 198 14.26 -4.33 4.68
C LYS A 198 13.47 -4.07 5.94
N THR A 199 12.19 -4.42 5.95
CA THR A 199 11.38 -4.31 7.16
C THR A 199 11.64 -5.53 8.06
N ARG A 200 11.59 -5.39 9.39
CA ARG A 200 11.61 -6.56 10.30
C ARG A 200 10.39 -7.47 10.13
N THR A 201 9.31 -6.94 9.56
CA THR A 201 8.19 -7.74 9.05
C THR A 201 8.60 -8.38 7.72
N SER A 202 8.21 -9.61 7.42
CA SER A 202 8.48 -10.27 6.12
C SER A 202 7.72 -9.64 4.92
N LEU A 203 7.28 -8.39 5.06
CA LEU A 203 6.56 -7.63 4.04
C LEU A 203 7.56 -6.77 3.26
N SER A 204 7.32 -6.61 1.95
CA SER A 204 8.05 -5.65 1.13
C SER A 204 7.85 -4.24 1.68
N SER A 205 8.90 -3.43 1.79
CA SER A 205 8.73 -2.05 2.24
C SER A 205 7.87 -1.28 1.23
N LEU A 206 6.73 -0.72 1.67
CA LEU A 206 5.89 0.19 0.87
C LEU A 206 6.63 1.48 0.47
N HIS A 207 7.84 1.65 0.96
CA HIS A 207 8.71 2.77 0.71
C HIS A 207 9.01 2.97 -0.78
N SER A 208 9.36 1.90 -1.51
CA SER A 208 9.62 1.97 -2.95
C SER A 208 8.34 2.33 -3.74
N SER A 209 7.20 1.74 -3.38
CA SER A 209 5.90 2.04 -3.97
C SER A 209 5.50 3.50 -3.73
N PHE A 210 5.65 4.00 -2.50
CA PHE A 210 5.38 5.39 -2.15
C PHE A 210 6.32 6.35 -2.88
N LYS A 211 7.64 6.06 -2.94
CA LYS A 211 8.62 6.83 -3.71
C LYS A 211 8.20 6.99 -5.18
N GLY A 212 7.90 5.88 -5.84
CA GLY A 212 7.48 5.89 -7.24
C GLY A 212 6.20 6.69 -7.45
N TYR A 213 5.21 6.49 -6.57
CA TYR A 213 3.93 7.21 -6.65
C TYR A 213 4.09 8.72 -6.42
N PHE A 214 4.86 9.10 -5.39
CA PHE A 214 5.17 10.49 -5.08
C PHE A 214 5.93 11.16 -6.22
N HIS A 215 6.93 10.49 -6.80
CA HIS A 215 7.71 11.00 -7.93
C HIS A 215 6.80 11.37 -9.11
N ILE A 216 5.92 10.46 -9.52
CA ILE A 216 4.99 10.67 -10.64
C ILE A 216 4.05 11.85 -10.35
N LYS A 217 3.50 11.93 -9.15
CA LYS A 217 2.57 13.00 -8.77
C LYS A 217 3.25 14.37 -8.66
N ALA A 218 4.40 14.44 -8.00
CA ALA A 218 5.13 15.69 -7.81
C ALA A 218 5.64 16.23 -9.16
N THR A 219 6.22 15.38 -10.01
CA THR A 219 6.66 15.80 -11.36
C THR A 219 5.48 16.22 -12.24
N GLY A 220 4.34 15.54 -12.15
CA GLY A 220 3.10 15.92 -12.84
C GLY A 220 2.55 17.30 -12.44
N LEU A 221 2.89 17.78 -11.24
CA LEU A 221 2.57 19.11 -10.75
C LEU A 221 3.66 20.16 -11.02
N GLY A 222 4.74 19.78 -11.70
CA GLY A 222 5.84 20.67 -12.08
C GLY A 222 6.96 20.82 -11.05
N PHE A 223 6.97 20.01 -9.99
CA PHE A 223 8.09 19.98 -9.05
C PHE A 223 9.33 19.35 -9.70
N GLN A 224 10.52 19.84 -9.33
CA GLN A 224 11.78 19.18 -9.67
C GLN A 224 12.15 18.19 -8.57
N VAL A 225 12.54 17.00 -9.00
CA VAL A 225 12.49 15.78 -8.21
C VAL A 225 13.78 15.03 -8.50
N VAL A 226 14.70 14.97 -7.52
CA VAL A 226 16.03 14.36 -7.69
C VAL A 226 16.34 13.34 -6.59
N SER A 227 16.95 12.23 -6.96
CA SER A 227 17.48 11.24 -6.03
C SER A 227 18.91 11.59 -5.61
N ALA A 228 19.23 11.49 -4.33
CA ALA A 228 20.57 11.66 -3.79
C ALA A 228 21.06 10.35 -3.16
N ASP A 229 22.37 10.08 -3.33
CA ASP A 229 23.03 8.91 -2.75
C ASP A 229 23.33 9.14 -1.26
N GLU A 230 23.16 8.09 -0.46
CA GLU A 230 22.83 8.15 0.97
C GLU A 230 24.01 8.40 1.91
N TYR A 231 24.61 9.58 1.86
CA TYR A 231 25.43 10.04 2.98
C TYR A 231 24.61 10.97 3.89
N LEU A 232 24.02 10.38 4.95
CA LEU A 232 23.45 11.02 6.15
C LEU A 232 21.98 11.52 6.12
N THR A 233 21.19 11.20 5.09
CA THR A 233 19.76 11.64 5.05
C THR A 233 18.91 11.05 6.18
N SER A 234 19.25 9.85 6.67
CA SER A 234 18.53 9.14 7.73
C SER A 234 18.78 9.64 9.15
N THR A 235 19.74 10.54 9.32
CA THR A 235 20.11 11.07 10.63
C THR A 235 19.93 12.58 10.71
N LYS A 236 20.12 13.29 9.59
CA LYS A 236 20.06 14.75 9.56
C LYS A 236 19.52 15.24 8.22
N CYS A 237 18.59 16.21 8.26
CA CYS A 237 18.14 16.87 7.05
C CYS A 237 19.29 17.65 6.38
N PRO A 238 19.62 17.39 5.10
CA PRO A 238 20.70 18.11 4.40
C PRO A 238 20.52 19.63 4.43
N GLY A 239 19.27 20.09 4.34
CA GLY A 239 18.94 21.51 4.47
C GLY A 239 19.14 22.05 5.90
N CYS A 240 18.76 21.29 6.93
CA CYS A 240 18.99 21.66 8.34
C CYS A 240 20.49 21.77 8.62
N VAL A 241 21.27 20.77 8.20
CA VAL A 241 22.74 20.76 8.33
C VAL A 241 23.35 21.95 7.61
N ALA A 242 22.88 22.26 6.40
CA ALA A 242 23.36 23.41 5.64
C ALA A 242 23.10 24.75 6.33
N ARG A 243 22.07 24.85 7.19
CA ARG A 243 21.72 26.04 7.97
C ARG A 243 22.26 26.02 9.41
N GLY A 244 23.05 25.01 9.77
CA GLY A 244 23.56 24.86 11.15
C GLY A 244 22.51 24.39 12.16
N ILE A 245 21.34 23.93 11.70
CA ILE A 245 20.26 23.43 12.54
C ILE A 245 20.52 21.94 12.82
N ASN A 246 20.66 21.58 14.10
CA ASN A 246 20.93 20.20 14.52
C ASN A 246 19.63 19.45 14.85
N LEU A 247 18.70 19.41 13.90
CA LEU A 247 17.46 18.64 14.00
C LEU A 247 17.65 17.27 13.34
N ARG A 248 17.29 16.21 14.07
CA ARG A 248 17.11 14.88 13.47
C ARG A 248 15.82 14.87 12.66
N MET A 249 15.83 14.21 11.50
CA MET A 249 14.59 13.90 10.77
C MET A 249 13.78 12.83 11.51
#